data_AF-E3H1B0-F1
#
_entry.id   AF-E3H1B0-F1
#
_cell.length_a   1.000
_cell.length_b   1.000
_cell.length_c   1.000
_cell.angle_alpha   90.00
_cell.angle_beta   90.00
_cell.angle_gamma   90.00
#
_symmetry.space_group_name_H-M   'P 1'
#
loop_
_entity.id
_entity.type
_entity.pdbx_description
1 polymer ?
#
loop_
_entity_poly.entity_id
_entity_poly.type
_entity_poly.pdbx_seq_one_letter_code
_entity_poly.pdbx_strand_id
1 'polypeptide(L)'
;MSDNLDTSNPYRTRTPWGTPAPPAGPTSSAPIGVFDSGVGGLTVARAIMDQLPHERIIYVGDTAHGPYGPLKIAEVRANALRIMDELVDSGVKMLVIACNTASAAVLRDARERYTRHYGIPVIEVIQPAARRALAATRNRKIGVIATEATVTSRAYEDTFAIAPNLMVQSVACPRFVEFVEKGVTSGPELLRTAEEYLQPLKDSRVDTLVLGCTHYPLLTGIISYIMGEGVTLVSSADETAKDVYRALLTENIENPDLETNPHHEFLATGESETFENLARRFLGPEVHNVRHTASVAERFPTGSLAALPAPAGSEKATAKDSNSEEASGLPSVTIDSNLAAFTHTE
;
A
#
# COMPACT_ATOMS: atom_id res chain seq x y z
N MET A 1 -26.52 -49.21 -21.38
CA MET A 1 -27.54 -48.23 -20.96
C MET A 1 -26.86 -46.87 -20.92
N SER A 2 -27.56 -45.83 -21.33
CA SER A 2 -27.03 -44.48 -21.49
C SER A 2 -27.19 -43.67 -20.20
N ASP A 3 -26.10 -43.38 -19.51
CA ASP A 3 -26.08 -42.32 -18.51
C ASP A 3 -25.52 -41.04 -19.15
N ASN A 4 -26.43 -40.15 -19.53
CA ASN A 4 -26.11 -38.76 -19.81
C ASN A 4 -25.63 -38.12 -18.50
N LEU A 5 -24.32 -37.96 -18.36
CA LEU A 5 -23.71 -37.26 -17.24
C LEU A 5 -23.25 -35.87 -17.70
N ASP A 6 -23.89 -34.88 -17.10
CA ASP A 6 -23.74 -33.45 -17.35
C ASP A 6 -22.26 -32.99 -17.33
N THR A 7 -21.84 -32.37 -18.43
CA THR A 7 -20.47 -31.87 -18.64
C THR A 7 -20.24 -30.44 -18.13
N SER A 8 -21.26 -29.79 -17.54
CA SER A 8 -21.20 -28.39 -17.11
C SER A 8 -20.56 -28.13 -15.73
N ASN A 9 -20.13 -29.17 -15.01
CA ASN A 9 -19.58 -29.03 -13.64
C ASN A 9 -18.05 -28.84 -13.62
N PRO A 10 -17.52 -27.63 -13.33
CA PRO A 10 -16.08 -27.35 -13.35
C PRO A 10 -15.29 -27.94 -12.17
N TYR A 11 -15.94 -28.52 -11.16
CA TYR A 11 -15.28 -28.95 -9.91
C TYR A 11 -14.66 -30.36 -9.96
N ARG A 12 -14.63 -31.03 -11.12
CA ARG A 12 -14.12 -32.41 -11.26
C ARG A 12 -12.61 -32.53 -11.54
N THR A 13 -11.88 -31.43 -11.73
CA THR A 13 -10.44 -31.40 -12.05
C THR A 13 -9.53 -31.44 -10.82
N ARG A 14 -9.77 -32.43 -9.94
CA ARG A 14 -8.93 -32.75 -8.77
C ARG A 14 -8.20 -34.08 -9.03
N THR A 15 -6.92 -34.21 -8.62
CA THR A 15 -5.98 -35.28 -9.05
C THR A 15 -5.46 -36.17 -7.90
N PRO A 16 -5.13 -37.43 -8.20
CA PRO A 16 -5.84 -38.61 -7.69
C PRO A 16 -5.91 -38.70 -6.14
N TRP A 17 -7.07 -38.60 -5.49
CA TRP A 17 -8.38 -38.16 -5.99
C TRP A 17 -8.47 -36.65 -6.20
N GLY A 18 -7.78 -35.90 -5.32
CA GLY A 18 -8.34 -34.73 -4.66
C GLY A 18 -7.55 -33.42 -4.81
N THR A 19 -6.36 -33.47 -5.41
CA THR A 19 -5.40 -32.37 -5.48
C THR A 19 -5.63 -31.50 -6.72
N PRO A 20 -6.10 -30.26 -6.61
CA PRO A 20 -5.98 -29.29 -7.69
C PRO A 20 -4.54 -28.76 -7.75
N ALA A 21 -4.12 -28.18 -8.87
CA ALA A 21 -2.99 -27.26 -8.83
C ALA A 21 -3.30 -26.16 -7.79
N PRO A 22 -2.30 -25.57 -7.09
CA PRO A 22 -2.55 -24.33 -6.37
C PRO A 22 -3.24 -23.37 -7.35
N PRO A 23 -4.34 -22.72 -6.97
CA PRO A 23 -5.11 -21.90 -7.89
C PRO A 23 -4.16 -20.90 -8.55
N ALA A 24 -4.30 -20.72 -9.86
CA ALA A 24 -3.47 -19.78 -10.59
C ALA A 24 -3.54 -18.42 -9.87
N GLY A 25 -2.37 -17.84 -9.62
CA GLY A 25 -2.29 -16.54 -8.97
C GLY A 25 -3.11 -15.47 -9.67
N PRO A 26 -3.36 -14.34 -8.99
CA PRO A 26 -4.06 -13.23 -9.60
C PRO A 26 -3.37 -12.86 -10.92
N THR A 27 -4.13 -12.85 -12.01
CA THR A 27 -3.59 -12.52 -13.33
C THR A 27 -3.19 -11.04 -13.37
N SER A 28 -2.38 -10.63 -14.34
CA SER A 28 -2.06 -9.21 -14.51
C SER A 28 -3.29 -8.33 -14.80
N SER A 29 -4.42 -8.93 -15.22
CA SER A 29 -5.75 -8.29 -15.34
C SER A 29 -6.58 -8.28 -14.04
N ALA A 30 -6.10 -8.86 -12.96
CA ALA A 30 -6.76 -8.83 -11.65
C ALA A 30 -6.65 -7.42 -11.01
N PRO A 31 -7.58 -7.02 -10.13
CA PRO A 31 -7.63 -5.66 -9.61
C PRO A 31 -6.54 -5.37 -8.56
N ILE A 32 -6.22 -4.09 -8.41
CA ILE A 32 -5.50 -3.53 -7.27
C ILE A 32 -6.49 -3.33 -6.12
N GLY A 33 -6.22 -3.93 -4.96
CA GLY A 33 -7.01 -3.73 -3.74
C GLY A 33 -6.53 -2.51 -2.98
N VAL A 34 -7.36 -1.49 -2.86
CA VAL A 34 -7.06 -0.24 -2.13
C VAL A 34 -7.94 -0.17 -0.89
N PHE A 35 -7.35 -0.03 0.29
CA PHE A 35 -8.08 -0.03 1.56
C PHE A 35 -7.79 1.21 2.41
N ASP A 36 -8.83 1.82 2.99
CA ASP A 36 -8.73 2.84 4.04
C ASP A 36 -9.77 2.61 5.15
N SER A 37 -9.60 3.32 6.26
CA SER A 37 -10.57 3.44 7.36
C SER A 37 -11.88 4.16 6.99
N GLY A 38 -11.99 4.75 5.79
CA GLY A 38 -13.17 5.49 5.35
C GLY A 38 -13.02 6.04 3.94
N VAL A 39 -13.30 7.33 3.77
CA VAL A 39 -13.31 8.03 2.47
C VAL A 39 -12.00 8.71 2.10
N GLY A 40 -11.11 8.99 3.07
CA GLY A 40 -9.89 9.77 2.81
C GLY A 40 -8.96 9.11 1.81
N GLY A 41 -8.86 7.78 1.84
CA GLY A 41 -8.08 6.97 0.91
C GLY A 41 -8.49 7.10 -0.55
N LEU A 42 -9.68 7.66 -0.86
CA LEU A 42 -10.09 7.95 -2.23
C LEU A 42 -9.16 8.97 -2.91
N THR A 43 -8.42 9.79 -2.15
CA THR A 43 -7.33 10.63 -2.68
C THR A 43 -6.18 9.79 -3.28
N VAL A 44 -5.82 8.69 -2.62
CA VAL A 44 -4.82 7.73 -3.10
C VAL A 44 -5.36 6.97 -4.30
N ALA A 45 -6.63 6.53 -4.24
CA ALA A 45 -7.28 5.86 -5.36
C ALA A 45 -7.34 6.76 -6.60
N ARG A 46 -7.66 8.07 -6.45
CA ARG A 46 -7.64 9.06 -7.53
C ARG A 46 -6.25 9.16 -8.16
N ALA A 47 -5.21 9.34 -7.34
CA ALA A 47 -3.83 9.46 -7.81
C ALA A 47 -3.35 8.19 -8.53
N ILE A 48 -3.83 7.00 -8.14
CA ILE A 48 -3.59 5.75 -8.87
C ILE A 48 -4.31 5.78 -10.23
N MET A 49 -5.62 6.07 -10.27
CA MET A 49 -6.38 6.16 -11.55
C MET A 49 -5.78 7.17 -12.53
N ASP A 50 -5.33 8.33 -12.05
CA ASP A 50 -4.72 9.38 -12.86
C ASP A 50 -3.34 8.98 -13.45
N GLN A 51 -2.61 8.06 -12.81
CA GLN A 51 -1.30 7.58 -13.29
C GLN A 51 -1.37 6.22 -14.01
N LEU A 52 -2.42 5.45 -13.74
CA LEU A 52 -2.62 4.06 -14.20
C LEU A 52 -4.05 3.89 -14.72
N PRO A 53 -4.43 4.54 -15.83
CA PRO A 53 -5.83 4.61 -16.31
C PRO A 53 -6.39 3.26 -16.79
N HIS A 54 -5.52 2.26 -17.02
CA HIS A 54 -5.92 0.91 -17.44
C HIS A 54 -6.05 -0.06 -16.26
N GLU A 55 -5.73 0.36 -15.03
CA GLU A 55 -5.73 -0.51 -13.86
C GLU A 55 -7.11 -0.57 -13.18
N ARG A 56 -7.61 -1.79 -12.98
CA ARG A 56 -8.86 -2.00 -12.24
C ARG A 56 -8.61 -1.87 -10.75
N ILE A 57 -9.49 -1.16 -10.05
CA ILE A 57 -9.40 -0.95 -8.60
C ILE A 57 -10.61 -1.55 -7.90
N ILE A 58 -10.38 -2.26 -6.80
CA ILE A 58 -11.37 -2.51 -5.76
C ILE A 58 -10.99 -1.62 -4.57
N TYR A 59 -11.79 -0.61 -4.27
CA TYR A 59 -11.64 0.24 -3.10
C TYR A 59 -12.53 -0.25 -1.96
N VAL A 60 -11.99 -0.28 -0.74
CA VAL A 60 -12.74 -0.62 0.49
C VAL A 60 -12.50 0.43 1.57
N GLY A 61 -13.55 1.13 1.97
CA GLY A 61 -13.55 2.01 3.14
C GLY A 61 -14.20 1.31 4.34
N ASP A 62 -13.48 1.11 5.43
CA ASP A 62 -14.01 0.46 6.64
C ASP A 62 -14.86 1.40 7.51
N THR A 63 -15.85 2.07 6.91
CA THR A 63 -16.69 3.10 7.56
C THR A 63 -17.48 2.63 8.76
N ALA A 64 -17.73 1.32 8.94
CA ALA A 64 -18.34 0.79 10.15
C ALA A 64 -17.41 0.83 11.38
N HIS A 65 -16.09 0.90 11.17
CA HIS A 65 -15.07 0.90 12.23
C HIS A 65 -14.16 2.14 12.19
N GLY A 66 -14.35 3.03 11.22
CA GLY A 66 -13.70 4.34 11.14
C GLY A 66 -14.31 5.38 12.08
N PRO A 67 -13.62 6.52 12.30
CA PRO A 67 -12.26 6.81 11.85
C PRO A 67 -11.22 6.10 12.73
N TYR A 68 -10.12 5.65 12.13
CA TYR A 68 -9.06 4.95 12.90
C TYR A 68 -8.18 5.90 13.74
N GLY A 69 -8.20 7.20 13.47
CA GLY A 69 -7.32 8.19 14.10
C GLY A 69 -7.26 8.19 15.65
N PRO A 70 -8.39 8.05 16.37
CA PRO A 70 -8.41 7.95 17.84
C PRO A 70 -8.36 6.52 18.40
N LEU A 71 -8.35 5.48 17.55
CA LEU A 71 -8.35 4.08 18.00
C LEU A 71 -6.98 3.61 18.48
N LYS A 72 -6.94 2.57 19.31
CA LYS A 72 -5.66 1.97 19.73
C LYS A 72 -5.03 1.19 18.57
N ILE A 73 -3.70 1.18 18.50
CA ILE A 73 -2.93 0.44 17.46
C ILE A 73 -3.34 -1.03 17.34
N ALA A 74 -3.73 -1.70 18.43
CA ALA A 74 -4.21 -3.09 18.38
C ALA A 74 -5.59 -3.23 17.71
N GLU A 75 -6.51 -2.29 17.94
CA GLU A 75 -7.85 -2.23 17.33
C GLU A 75 -7.71 -1.90 15.83
N VAL A 76 -6.90 -0.89 15.51
CA VAL A 76 -6.52 -0.53 14.12
C VAL A 76 -5.92 -1.73 13.38
N ARG A 77 -5.01 -2.48 14.01
CA ARG A 77 -4.39 -3.67 13.41
C ARG A 77 -5.42 -4.74 13.09
N ALA A 78 -6.32 -5.04 14.02
CA ALA A 78 -7.34 -6.08 13.83
C ALA A 78 -8.27 -5.73 12.65
N ASN A 79 -8.79 -4.50 12.62
CA ASN A 79 -9.71 -4.06 11.58
C ASN A 79 -9.03 -3.99 10.20
N ALA A 80 -7.80 -3.46 10.14
CA ALA A 80 -7.03 -3.38 8.90
C ALA A 80 -6.67 -4.76 8.33
N LEU A 81 -6.15 -5.68 9.15
CA LEU A 81 -5.79 -7.03 8.69
C LEU A 81 -7.01 -7.82 8.20
N ARG A 82 -8.18 -7.64 8.84
CA ARG A 82 -9.44 -8.24 8.36
C ARG A 82 -9.78 -7.79 6.94
N ILE A 83 -9.80 -6.49 6.67
CA ILE A 83 -10.10 -5.98 5.31
C ILE A 83 -9.05 -6.44 4.29
N MET A 84 -7.77 -6.46 4.67
CA MET A 84 -6.69 -6.92 3.80
C MET A 84 -6.79 -8.42 3.48
N ASP A 85 -7.20 -9.25 4.44
CA ASP A 85 -7.50 -10.67 4.21
C ASP A 85 -8.64 -10.86 3.21
N GLU A 86 -9.78 -10.18 3.44
CA GLU A 86 -10.94 -10.31 2.54
C GLU A 86 -10.63 -9.78 1.12
N LEU A 87 -9.75 -8.76 0.99
CA LEU A 87 -9.24 -8.30 -0.31
C LEU A 87 -8.34 -9.34 -0.99
N VAL A 88 -7.44 -10.01 -0.27
CA VAL A 88 -6.59 -11.08 -0.84
C VAL A 88 -7.44 -12.25 -1.30
N ASP A 89 -8.43 -12.67 -0.49
CA ASP A 89 -9.35 -13.75 -0.85
C ASP A 89 -10.26 -13.38 -2.04
N SER A 90 -10.46 -12.08 -2.31
CA SER A 90 -11.14 -11.59 -3.53
C SER A 90 -10.29 -11.68 -4.81
N GLY A 91 -9.01 -12.01 -4.69
CA GLY A 91 -8.09 -12.21 -5.82
C GLY A 91 -7.43 -10.94 -6.35
N VAL A 92 -7.05 -9.99 -5.49
CA VAL A 92 -6.28 -8.80 -5.89
C VAL A 92 -4.82 -9.14 -6.26
N LYS A 93 -4.26 -8.49 -7.28
CA LYS A 93 -2.84 -8.66 -7.66
C LYS A 93 -1.87 -7.85 -6.81
N MET A 94 -2.35 -6.81 -6.14
CA MET A 94 -1.58 -5.89 -5.31
C MET A 94 -2.48 -5.32 -4.21
N LEU A 95 -1.91 -5.06 -3.04
CA LEU A 95 -2.57 -4.35 -1.94
C LEU A 95 -1.96 -2.95 -1.76
N VAL A 96 -2.83 -1.96 -1.56
CA VAL A 96 -2.46 -0.58 -1.23
C VAL A 96 -3.16 -0.18 0.07
N ILE A 97 -2.38 0.07 1.11
CA ILE A 97 -2.86 0.61 2.39
C ILE A 97 -3.01 2.13 2.27
N ALA A 98 -4.15 2.60 1.78
CA ALA A 98 -4.50 4.01 1.62
C ALA A 98 -4.93 4.71 2.93
N CYS A 99 -4.42 4.23 4.07
CA CYS A 99 -4.64 4.82 5.39
C CYS A 99 -3.29 4.98 6.11
N ASN A 100 -2.94 6.20 6.52
CA ASN A 100 -1.72 6.44 7.30
C ASN A 100 -1.76 5.72 8.64
N THR A 101 -2.90 5.79 9.34
CA THR A 101 -3.08 5.12 10.64
C THR A 101 -2.96 3.59 10.53
N ALA A 102 -3.53 2.98 9.48
CA ALA A 102 -3.40 1.53 9.28
C ALA A 102 -1.97 1.14 8.86
N SER A 103 -1.33 1.92 7.96
CA SER A 103 0.05 1.69 7.51
C SER A 103 1.02 1.67 8.70
N ALA A 104 0.88 2.63 9.61
CA ALA A 104 1.62 2.71 10.87
C ALA A 104 1.41 1.49 11.78
N ALA A 105 0.20 0.91 11.78
CA ALA A 105 -0.14 -0.22 12.64
C ALA A 105 0.27 -1.59 12.07
N VAL A 106 0.18 -1.80 10.75
CA VAL A 106 0.21 -3.16 10.15
C VAL A 106 1.29 -3.42 9.09
N LEU A 107 2.07 -2.43 8.62
CA LEU A 107 2.97 -2.63 7.47
C LEU A 107 3.90 -3.85 7.60
N ARG A 108 4.46 -4.10 8.79
CA ARG A 108 5.34 -5.26 9.02
C ARG A 108 4.56 -6.58 8.91
N ASP A 109 3.41 -6.65 9.57
CA ASP A 109 2.51 -7.82 9.57
C ASP A 109 2.02 -8.12 8.15
N ALA A 110 1.64 -7.09 7.40
CA ALA A 110 1.15 -7.19 6.03
C ALA A 110 2.22 -7.63 5.02
N ARG A 111 3.46 -7.13 5.13
CA ARG A 111 4.57 -7.60 4.26
C ARG A 111 4.97 -9.03 4.54
N GLU A 112 4.93 -9.47 5.80
CA GLU A 112 5.15 -10.87 6.14
C GLU A 112 4.02 -11.75 5.58
N ARG A 113 2.76 -11.37 5.85
CA ARG A 113 1.60 -12.19 5.53
C ARG A 113 1.24 -12.23 4.05
N TYR A 114 1.36 -11.12 3.32
CA TYR A 114 0.91 -11.04 1.93
C TYR A 114 2.07 -11.07 0.94
N THR A 115 3.12 -10.27 1.15
CA THR A 115 4.24 -10.23 0.21
C THR A 115 5.16 -11.45 0.32
N ARG A 116 5.55 -11.86 1.52
CA ARG A 116 6.46 -13.03 1.66
C ARG A 116 5.77 -14.37 1.51
N HIS A 117 4.52 -14.51 1.98
CA HIS A 117 3.82 -15.79 1.95
C HIS A 117 3.03 -16.01 0.65
N TYR A 118 2.34 -14.98 0.14
CA TYR A 118 1.51 -15.07 -1.07
C TYR A 118 2.12 -14.39 -2.31
N GLY A 119 3.27 -13.73 -2.18
CA GLY A 119 3.90 -12.99 -3.28
C GLY A 119 3.19 -11.68 -3.65
N ILE A 120 2.11 -11.30 -2.96
CA ILE A 120 1.30 -10.12 -3.30
C ILE A 120 2.01 -8.84 -2.81
N PRO A 121 2.37 -7.89 -3.69
CA PRO A 121 3.02 -6.65 -3.28
C PRO A 121 2.12 -5.82 -2.36
N VAL A 122 2.67 -5.34 -1.25
CA VAL A 122 1.98 -4.43 -0.31
C VAL A 122 2.65 -3.06 -0.36
N ILE A 123 1.93 -2.10 -0.94
CA ILE A 123 2.28 -0.68 -0.97
C ILE A 123 1.49 0.06 0.12
N GLU A 124 2.06 1.12 0.66
CA GLU A 124 1.46 1.92 1.74
C GLU A 124 1.90 3.38 1.66
N VAL A 125 1.32 4.25 2.48
CA VAL A 125 1.39 5.71 2.29
C VAL A 125 2.52 6.43 3.04
N ILE A 126 3.18 5.81 4.02
CA ILE A 126 4.20 6.44 4.88
C ILE A 126 5.56 6.45 4.20
N GLN A 127 6.06 5.31 3.71
CA GLN A 127 7.42 5.24 3.12
C GLN A 127 7.58 6.05 1.83
N PRO A 128 6.61 6.11 0.89
CA PRO A 128 6.73 6.97 -0.29
C PRO A 128 6.82 8.46 0.10
N ALA A 129 5.93 8.91 1.00
CA ALA A 129 5.93 10.27 1.51
C ALA A 129 7.23 10.63 2.26
N ALA A 130 7.72 9.73 3.11
CA ALA A 130 8.97 9.93 3.85
C ALA A 130 10.19 10.03 2.91
N ARG A 131 10.31 9.14 1.91
CA ARG A 131 11.40 9.24 0.92
C ARG A 131 11.32 10.53 0.10
N ARG A 132 10.12 10.98 -0.27
CA ARG A 132 9.92 12.26 -0.97
C ARG A 132 10.31 13.45 -0.09
N ALA A 133 9.97 13.42 1.20
CA ALA A 133 10.30 14.49 2.14
C ALA A 133 11.83 14.57 2.41
N LEU A 134 12.50 13.43 2.56
CA LEU A 134 13.97 13.35 2.65
C LEU A 134 14.66 13.95 1.42
N ALA A 135 14.10 13.75 0.22
CA ALA A 135 14.62 14.30 -1.03
C ALA A 135 14.25 15.79 -1.26
N ALA A 136 13.27 16.32 -0.52
CA ALA A 136 12.79 17.70 -0.65
C ALA A 136 13.46 18.67 0.36
N THR A 137 13.75 18.21 1.57
CA THR A 137 14.30 19.06 2.63
C THR A 137 15.71 19.55 2.31
N ARG A 138 15.96 20.83 2.55
CA ARG A 138 17.24 21.53 2.34
C ARG A 138 17.94 21.80 3.66
N ASN A 139 17.18 22.11 4.71
CA ASN A 139 17.67 22.41 6.05
C ASN A 139 17.65 21.20 7.01
N ARG A 140 17.22 20.03 6.52
CA ARG A 140 17.08 18.76 7.27
C ARG A 140 16.05 18.81 8.41
N LYS A 141 14.99 19.62 8.25
CA LYS A 141 13.90 19.75 9.22
C LYS A 141 12.55 19.45 8.56
N ILE A 142 11.99 18.30 8.91
CA ILE A 142 10.73 17.81 8.37
C ILE A 142 9.65 17.90 9.45
N GLY A 143 8.54 18.57 9.12
CA GLY A 143 7.31 18.48 9.87
C GLY A 143 6.46 17.31 9.38
N VAL A 144 5.69 16.71 10.27
CA VAL A 144 4.64 15.73 9.93
C VAL A 144 3.35 16.17 10.62
N ILE A 145 2.26 16.28 9.86
CA ILE A 145 0.92 16.39 10.45
C ILE A 145 0.15 15.10 10.18
N ALA A 146 -0.42 14.49 11.22
CA ALA A 146 -1.14 13.22 11.09
C ALA A 146 -2.24 13.04 12.15
N THR A 147 -2.91 11.89 12.14
CA THR A 147 -3.85 11.48 13.20
C THR A 147 -3.11 11.16 14.51
N GLU A 148 -3.82 11.20 15.64
CA GLU A 148 -3.26 10.90 16.98
C GLU A 148 -2.59 9.53 17.03
N ALA A 149 -3.24 8.48 16.53
CA ALA A 149 -2.66 7.15 16.44
C ALA A 149 -1.43 7.08 15.52
N THR A 150 -1.41 7.81 14.40
CA THR A 150 -0.23 7.87 13.51
C THR A 150 0.95 8.55 14.23
N VAL A 151 0.75 9.68 14.89
CA VAL A 151 1.82 10.37 15.65
C VAL A 151 2.30 9.51 16.83
N THR A 152 1.36 8.91 17.57
CA THR A 152 1.66 8.05 18.73
C THR A 152 2.42 6.77 18.33
N SER A 153 2.18 6.25 17.12
CA SER A 153 2.90 5.08 16.60
C SER A 153 4.39 5.32 16.34
N ARG A 154 4.81 6.58 16.17
CA ARG A 154 6.15 6.99 15.73
C ARG A 154 6.60 6.44 14.37
N ALA A 155 5.68 5.95 13.53
CA ALA A 155 6.02 5.28 12.27
C ALA A 155 6.77 6.16 11.27
N TYR A 156 6.53 7.48 11.27
CA TYR A 156 7.31 8.42 10.47
C TYR A 156 8.72 8.60 11.03
N GLU A 157 8.87 8.83 12.34
CA GLU A 157 10.16 8.94 13.03
C GLU A 157 11.03 7.70 12.80
N ASP A 158 10.46 6.50 12.93
CA ASP A 158 11.14 5.23 12.66
C ASP A 158 11.58 5.11 11.19
N THR A 159 10.75 5.57 10.25
CA THR A 159 11.07 5.60 8.81
C THR A 159 12.18 6.61 8.50
N PHE A 160 12.19 7.75 9.21
CA PHE A 160 13.18 8.81 9.06
C PHE A 160 14.50 8.55 9.79
N ALA A 161 14.54 7.63 10.77
CA ALA A 161 15.71 7.33 11.60
C ALA A 161 16.96 6.87 10.81
N ILE A 162 16.77 6.45 9.56
CA ILE A 162 17.86 6.10 8.62
C ILE A 162 18.70 7.32 8.18
N ALA A 163 18.20 8.55 8.37
CA ALA A 163 18.84 9.77 7.90
C ALA A 163 19.56 10.51 9.05
N PRO A 164 20.92 10.50 9.11
CA PRO A 164 21.65 11.15 10.19
C PRO A 164 21.45 12.68 10.17
N ASN A 165 21.50 13.34 11.33
CA ASN A 165 21.32 14.79 11.46
C ASN A 165 20.01 15.32 10.84
N LEU A 166 18.93 14.53 10.86
CA LEU A 166 17.59 14.98 10.49
C LEU A 166 16.81 15.32 11.77
N MET A 167 16.10 16.45 11.76
CA MET A 167 15.11 16.78 12.77
C MET A 167 13.72 16.50 12.20
N VAL A 168 12.93 15.70 12.92
CA VAL A 168 11.54 15.41 12.61
C VAL A 168 10.68 15.91 13.76
N GLN A 169 9.61 16.63 13.44
CA GLN A 169 8.59 17.03 14.41
C GLN A 169 7.21 16.65 13.91
N SER A 170 6.55 15.78 14.66
CA SER A 170 5.18 15.34 14.38
C SER A 170 4.18 16.11 15.23
N VAL A 171 3.07 16.53 14.64
CA VAL A 171 1.92 17.13 15.33
C VAL A 171 0.65 16.37 14.97
N ALA A 172 -0.16 16.05 15.98
CA ALA A 172 -1.46 15.44 15.78
C ALA A 172 -2.51 16.52 15.46
N CYS A 173 -3.26 16.33 14.38
CA CYS A 173 -4.29 17.27 13.92
C CYS A 173 -5.67 16.59 13.88
N PRO A 174 -6.23 16.14 15.03
CA PRO A 174 -7.46 15.32 15.06
C PRO A 174 -8.64 15.99 14.35
N ARG A 175 -8.87 17.29 14.59
CA ARG A 175 -10.01 18.03 14.02
C ARG A 175 -9.96 18.22 12.50
N PHE A 176 -8.80 18.04 11.85
CA PHE A 176 -8.70 18.20 10.39
C PHE A 176 -9.53 17.16 9.62
N VAL A 177 -9.70 15.95 10.15
CA VAL A 177 -10.56 14.93 9.52
C VAL A 177 -12.02 15.40 9.56
N GLU A 178 -12.50 15.86 10.71
CA GLU A 178 -13.87 16.37 10.85
C GLU A 178 -14.18 17.52 9.89
N PHE A 179 -13.25 18.47 9.73
CA PHE A 179 -13.45 19.59 8.81
C PHE A 179 -13.58 19.10 7.37
N VAL A 180 -12.71 18.17 6.95
CA VAL A 180 -12.74 17.61 5.59
C VAL A 180 -14.03 16.82 5.33
N GLU A 181 -14.45 15.95 6.26
CA GLU A 181 -15.69 15.16 6.13
C GLU A 181 -16.96 16.03 6.20
N LYS A 182 -16.95 17.12 6.98
CA LYS A 182 -18.01 18.16 6.94
C LYS A 182 -17.93 19.05 5.69
N GLY A 183 -16.92 18.85 4.84
CA GLY A 183 -16.71 19.61 3.62
C GLY A 183 -16.20 21.05 3.82
N VAL A 184 -15.76 21.40 5.03
CA VAL A 184 -15.25 22.70 5.44
C VAL A 184 -13.75 22.78 5.14
N THR A 185 -13.39 23.49 4.07
CA THR A 185 -11.99 23.66 3.63
C THR A 185 -11.49 25.10 3.73
N SER A 186 -12.32 26.02 4.27
CA SER A 186 -11.98 27.41 4.54
C SER A 186 -12.85 27.96 5.69
N GLY A 187 -12.50 29.16 6.18
CA GLY A 187 -13.27 29.87 7.22
C GLY A 187 -12.49 30.08 8.53
N PRO A 188 -12.98 30.96 9.42
CA PRO A 188 -12.23 31.43 10.59
C PRO A 188 -11.98 30.36 11.66
N GLU A 189 -12.85 29.35 11.76
CA GLU A 189 -12.66 28.26 12.72
C GLU A 189 -11.54 27.30 12.30
N LEU A 190 -11.56 26.88 11.03
CA LEU A 190 -10.50 26.06 10.45
C LEU A 190 -9.17 26.80 10.44
N LEU A 191 -9.17 28.11 10.14
CA LEU A 191 -7.96 28.94 10.17
C LEU A 191 -7.29 28.91 11.55
N ARG A 192 -8.03 29.25 12.62
CA ARG A 192 -7.48 29.22 14.00
C ARG A 192 -7.01 27.82 14.39
N THR A 193 -7.80 26.79 14.09
CA THR A 193 -7.42 25.40 14.41
C THR A 193 -6.14 24.98 13.68
N ALA A 194 -5.98 25.39 12.42
CA ALA A 194 -4.78 25.11 11.64
C ALA A 194 -3.58 25.95 12.10
N GLU A 195 -3.77 27.21 12.51
CA GLU A 195 -2.72 28.02 13.12
C GLU A 195 -2.20 27.38 14.42
N GLU A 196 -3.09 26.96 15.31
CA GLU A 196 -2.75 26.26 16.56
C GLU A 196 -1.92 24.99 16.32
N TYR A 197 -2.30 24.14 15.37
CA TYR A 197 -1.56 22.91 15.05
C TYR A 197 -0.25 23.17 14.29
N LEU A 198 -0.18 24.18 13.43
CA LEU A 198 1.00 24.42 12.58
C LEU A 198 2.05 25.32 13.25
N GLN A 199 1.69 26.10 14.27
CA GLN A 199 2.63 27.00 14.96
C GLN A 199 3.88 26.28 15.51
N PRO A 200 3.80 25.11 16.18
CA PRO A 200 4.98 24.39 16.67
C PRO A 200 5.97 24.00 15.55
N LEU A 201 5.48 23.77 14.33
CA LEU A 201 6.30 23.42 13.16
C LEU A 201 7.00 24.66 12.58
N LYS A 202 6.30 25.81 12.60
CA LYS A 202 6.83 27.12 12.20
C LYS A 202 7.95 27.57 13.16
N ASP A 203 7.77 27.42 14.47
CA ASP A 203 8.76 27.76 15.49
C ASP A 203 10.06 26.94 15.32
N SER A 204 9.92 25.65 15.02
CA SER A 204 11.04 24.77 14.67
C SER A 204 11.71 25.07 13.33
N ARG A 205 11.05 25.84 12.46
CA ARG A 205 11.48 26.21 11.10
C ARG A 205 11.70 25.00 10.20
N VAL A 206 10.69 24.12 10.12
CA VAL A 206 10.66 23.05 9.09
C VAL A 206 10.60 23.68 7.70
N ASP A 207 11.27 23.08 6.70
CA ASP A 207 11.17 23.50 5.29
C ASP A 207 10.38 22.52 4.42
N THR A 208 9.95 21.41 5.01
CA THR A 208 9.23 20.33 4.35
C THR A 208 8.17 19.82 5.32
N LEU A 209 6.94 19.62 4.86
CA LEU A 209 5.82 19.18 5.69
C LEU A 209 5.10 18.00 5.03
N VAL A 210 5.07 16.86 5.70
CA VAL A 210 4.34 15.66 5.26
C VAL A 210 2.88 15.75 5.66
N LEU A 211 2.00 15.55 4.68
CA LEU A 211 0.56 15.38 4.85
C LEU A 211 0.28 13.90 5.21
N GLY A 212 0.57 13.53 6.46
CA GLY A 212 0.48 12.18 7.04
C GLY A 212 -0.95 11.72 7.37
N CYS A 213 -1.95 12.21 6.62
CA CYS A 213 -3.31 11.70 6.62
C CYS A 213 -3.91 11.92 5.23
N THR A 214 -4.67 10.94 4.74
CA THR A 214 -5.24 10.95 3.38
C THR A 214 -6.35 12.00 3.18
N HIS A 215 -6.87 12.58 4.27
CA HIS A 215 -7.77 13.73 4.22
C HIS A 215 -7.05 15.07 3.96
N TYR A 216 -5.77 15.19 4.35
CA TYR A 216 -5.09 16.49 4.42
C TYR A 216 -4.71 17.12 3.07
N PRO A 217 -4.60 16.40 1.93
CA PRO A 217 -4.50 17.03 0.61
C PRO A 217 -5.64 18.03 0.32
N LEU A 218 -6.86 17.83 0.84
CA LEU A 218 -7.96 18.79 0.69
C LEU A 218 -7.81 20.07 1.54
N LEU A 219 -6.86 20.10 2.48
CA LEU A 219 -6.51 21.27 3.28
C LEU A 219 -5.23 21.97 2.80
N THR A 220 -4.62 21.50 1.69
CA THR A 220 -3.39 22.07 1.11
C THR A 220 -3.44 23.60 1.00
N GLY A 221 -4.56 24.18 0.55
CA GLY A 221 -4.70 25.64 0.41
C GLY A 221 -4.48 26.40 1.73
N ILE A 222 -5.11 25.96 2.82
CA ILE A 222 -4.97 26.66 4.12
C ILE A 222 -3.65 26.31 4.82
N ILE A 223 -3.14 25.08 4.65
CA ILE A 223 -1.84 24.66 5.20
C ILE A 223 -0.71 25.46 4.53
N SER A 224 -0.70 25.57 3.20
CA SER A 224 0.25 26.40 2.45
C SER A 224 0.17 27.88 2.85
N TYR A 225 -1.04 28.42 3.06
CA TYR A 225 -1.22 29.80 3.50
C TYR A 225 -0.57 30.07 4.87
N ILE A 226 -0.71 29.15 5.83
CA ILE A 226 -0.18 29.31 7.19
C ILE A 226 1.33 29.04 7.27
N MET A 227 1.82 28.02 6.54
CA MET A 227 3.24 27.64 6.52
C MET A 227 4.10 28.56 5.64
N GLY A 228 3.50 29.14 4.59
CA GLY A 228 4.17 29.99 3.61
C GLY A 228 4.89 29.22 2.50
N GLU A 229 5.21 29.92 1.42
CA GLU A 229 5.82 29.37 0.19
C GLU A 229 7.20 28.73 0.39
N GLY A 230 7.88 29.03 1.52
CA GLY A 230 9.16 28.43 1.88
C GLY A 230 9.09 26.98 2.36
N VAL A 231 7.89 26.41 2.51
CA VAL A 231 7.68 25.04 3.01
C VAL A 231 7.13 24.15 1.91
N THR A 232 7.88 23.08 1.58
CA THR A 232 7.44 22.09 0.59
C THR A 232 6.44 21.13 1.22
N LEU A 233 5.19 21.14 0.75
CA LEU A 233 4.19 20.15 1.16
C LEU A 233 4.40 18.83 0.41
N VAL A 234 4.32 17.71 1.13
CA VAL A 234 4.45 16.36 0.58
C VAL A 234 3.14 15.61 0.78
N SER A 235 2.46 15.38 -0.33
CA SER A 235 1.24 14.57 -0.42
C SER A 235 1.58 13.09 -0.41
N SER A 236 0.93 12.33 0.47
CA SER A 236 1.12 10.89 0.54
C SER A 236 0.48 10.16 -0.66
N ALA A 237 -0.58 10.72 -1.26
CA ALA A 237 -1.30 10.09 -2.38
C ALA A 237 -0.43 10.00 -3.65
N ASP A 238 0.17 11.12 -4.06
CA ASP A 238 0.93 11.22 -5.32
C ASP A 238 2.17 10.33 -5.32
N GLU A 239 2.86 10.23 -4.18
CA GLU A 239 4.05 9.39 -4.03
C GLU A 239 3.69 7.91 -3.92
N THR A 240 2.54 7.58 -3.34
CA THR A 240 2.04 6.19 -3.29
C THR A 240 1.67 5.69 -4.68
N ALA A 241 0.99 6.50 -5.49
CA ALA A 241 0.66 6.13 -6.87
C ALA A 241 1.91 5.87 -7.74
N LYS A 242 2.98 6.68 -7.57
CA LYS A 242 4.28 6.44 -8.21
C LYS A 242 4.93 5.12 -7.77
N ASP A 243 4.73 4.70 -6.52
CA ASP A 243 5.23 3.43 -6.01
C ASP A 243 4.41 2.23 -6.51
N VAL A 244 3.08 2.38 -6.64
CA VAL A 244 2.21 1.40 -7.31
C VAL A 244 2.67 1.19 -8.76
N TYR A 245 2.88 2.28 -9.51
CA TYR A 245 3.40 2.24 -10.89
C TYR A 245 4.74 1.48 -10.98
N ARG A 246 5.71 1.81 -10.11
CA ARG A 246 7.01 1.11 -10.05
C ARG A 246 6.86 -0.38 -9.73
N ALA A 247 5.96 -0.74 -8.80
CA ALA A 247 5.78 -2.11 -8.38
C ALA A 247 5.11 -2.97 -9.47
N LEU A 248 4.11 -2.43 -10.18
CA LEU A 248 3.48 -3.12 -11.32
C LEU A 248 4.52 -3.48 -12.40
N LEU A 249 5.38 -2.53 -12.76
CA LEU A 249 6.49 -2.73 -13.70
C LEU A 249 7.55 -3.72 -13.20
N THR A 250 7.96 -3.59 -11.94
CA THR A 250 9.05 -4.41 -11.36
C THR A 250 8.65 -5.88 -11.26
N GLU A 251 7.40 -6.16 -10.91
CA GLU A 251 6.86 -7.52 -10.83
C GLU A 251 6.27 -8.02 -12.16
N ASN A 252 6.23 -7.18 -13.21
CA ASN A 252 5.67 -7.47 -14.54
C ASN A 252 4.18 -7.91 -14.49
N ILE A 253 3.37 -7.18 -13.69
CA ILE A 253 1.95 -7.47 -13.43
C ILE A 253 1.01 -6.33 -13.88
N GLU A 254 1.44 -5.45 -14.77
CA GLU A 254 0.60 -4.42 -15.42
C GLU A 254 -0.57 -5.07 -16.18
N ASN A 255 -1.75 -4.42 -16.20
CA ASN A 255 -2.88 -4.91 -16.98
C ASN A 255 -2.55 -4.91 -18.49
N PRO A 256 -2.58 -6.07 -19.18
CA PRO A 256 -2.24 -6.15 -20.60
C PRO A 256 -3.33 -5.58 -21.53
N ASP A 257 -4.54 -5.35 -21.03
CA ASP A 257 -5.60 -4.68 -21.79
C ASP A 257 -5.54 -3.16 -21.55
N LEU A 258 -5.13 -2.44 -22.60
CA LEU A 258 -5.04 -0.97 -22.61
C LEU A 258 -6.21 -0.32 -23.38
N GLU A 259 -7.08 -1.11 -24.00
CA GLU A 259 -8.16 -0.63 -24.88
C GLU A 259 -9.51 -0.56 -24.15
N THR A 260 -9.72 -1.38 -23.11
CA THR A 260 -10.92 -1.29 -22.27
C THR A 260 -10.75 -0.31 -21.11
N ASN A 261 -11.79 0.51 -20.88
CA ASN A 261 -11.87 1.35 -19.68
C ASN A 261 -12.19 0.47 -18.46
N PRO A 262 -11.36 0.45 -17.40
CA PRO A 262 -11.54 -0.46 -16.28
C PRO A 262 -12.82 -0.16 -15.48
N HIS A 263 -13.52 -1.22 -15.06
CA HIS A 263 -14.65 -1.09 -14.14
C HIS A 263 -14.17 -1.13 -12.68
N HIS A 264 -13.98 0.05 -12.09
CA HIS A 264 -13.66 0.20 -10.66
C HIS A 264 -14.86 -0.21 -9.76
N GLU A 265 -14.59 -0.77 -8.59
CA GLU A 265 -15.62 -1.08 -7.57
C GLU A 265 -15.30 -0.35 -6.26
N PHE A 266 -16.28 0.36 -5.69
CA PHE A 266 -16.16 1.10 -4.43
C PHE A 266 -17.09 0.49 -3.39
N LEU A 267 -16.51 0.00 -2.29
CA LEU A 267 -17.18 -0.71 -1.21
C LEU A 267 -17.05 0.08 0.11
N ALA A 268 -18.11 0.12 0.90
CA ALA A 268 -18.14 0.69 2.25
C ALA A 268 -18.72 -0.32 3.24
N THR A 269 -18.11 -0.47 4.42
CA THR A 269 -18.58 -1.45 5.43
C THR A 269 -19.71 -0.96 6.32
N GLY A 270 -19.89 0.35 6.41
CA GLY A 270 -21.05 1.01 7.01
C GLY A 270 -21.81 1.86 5.98
N GLU A 271 -22.75 2.68 6.46
CA GLU A 271 -23.73 3.43 5.66
C GLU A 271 -23.14 4.13 4.41
N SER A 272 -23.70 3.81 3.24
CA SER A 272 -23.13 4.20 1.94
C SER A 272 -23.47 5.61 1.46
N GLU A 273 -24.56 6.22 1.92
CA GLU A 273 -25.01 7.54 1.42
C GLU A 273 -24.01 8.68 1.73
N THR A 274 -23.47 8.71 2.95
CA THR A 274 -22.43 9.70 3.33
C THR A 274 -21.15 9.46 2.56
N PHE A 275 -20.79 8.19 2.34
CA PHE A 275 -19.63 7.81 1.53
C PHE A 275 -19.80 8.28 0.08
N GLU A 276 -20.94 8.06 -0.57
CA GLU A 276 -21.14 8.42 -1.98
C GLU A 276 -21.02 9.93 -2.21
N ASN A 277 -21.60 10.75 -1.33
CA ASN A 277 -21.51 12.21 -1.41
C ASN A 277 -20.06 12.71 -1.25
N LEU A 278 -19.31 12.13 -0.32
CA LEU A 278 -17.90 12.43 -0.13
C LEU A 278 -17.05 11.90 -1.29
N ALA A 279 -17.34 10.70 -1.79
CA ALA A 279 -16.62 10.08 -2.89
C ALA A 279 -16.72 10.90 -4.19
N ARG A 280 -17.91 11.41 -4.54
CA ARG A 280 -18.04 12.36 -5.66
C ARG A 280 -17.17 13.63 -5.48
N ARG A 281 -17.00 14.11 -4.24
CA ARG A 281 -16.13 15.25 -3.92
C ARG A 281 -14.62 14.92 -4.02
N PHE A 282 -14.22 13.70 -3.67
CA PHE A 282 -12.82 13.26 -3.75
C PHE A 282 -12.39 12.81 -5.16
N LEU A 283 -13.28 12.19 -5.93
CA LEU A 283 -12.97 11.51 -7.19
C LEU A 283 -13.57 12.15 -8.44
N GLY A 284 -14.54 13.06 -8.32
CA GLY A 284 -15.26 13.62 -9.45
C GLY A 284 -16.20 12.59 -10.11
N PRO A 285 -16.31 12.57 -11.46
CA PRO A 285 -17.31 11.75 -12.16
C PRO A 285 -17.06 10.23 -12.16
N GLU A 286 -15.86 9.78 -11.75
CA GLU A 286 -15.48 8.35 -11.76
C GLU A 286 -16.32 7.47 -10.82
N VAL A 287 -16.92 8.07 -9.79
CA VAL A 287 -17.76 7.35 -8.82
C VAL A 287 -19.20 7.37 -9.30
N HIS A 288 -19.54 6.35 -10.10
CA HIS A 288 -20.91 6.14 -10.58
C HIS A 288 -21.84 5.54 -9.50
N ASN A 289 -21.32 4.72 -8.58
CA ASN A 289 -22.07 4.04 -7.54
C ASN A 289 -21.11 3.58 -6.42
N VAL A 290 -21.57 3.64 -5.17
CA VAL A 290 -20.88 3.10 -3.99
C VAL A 290 -21.78 2.06 -3.33
N ARG A 291 -21.27 0.85 -3.11
CA ARG A 291 -22.05 -0.25 -2.53
C ARG A 291 -21.72 -0.46 -1.06
N HIS A 292 -22.75 -0.49 -0.23
CA HIS A 292 -22.67 -1.07 1.11
C HIS A 292 -22.37 -2.58 1.03
N THR A 293 -21.52 -3.09 1.92
CA THR A 293 -21.23 -4.53 2.06
C THR A 293 -20.85 -4.84 3.50
N ALA A 294 -21.33 -5.94 4.09
CA ALA A 294 -20.95 -6.32 5.45
C ALA A 294 -19.50 -6.86 5.53
N SER A 295 -19.00 -7.41 4.42
CA SER A 295 -17.61 -7.83 4.21
C SER A 295 -17.31 -7.85 2.71
N VAL A 296 -16.04 -7.75 2.31
CA VAL A 296 -15.63 -7.90 0.89
C VAL A 296 -15.96 -9.32 0.38
N ALA A 297 -15.91 -10.31 1.28
CA ALA A 297 -16.29 -11.70 1.01
C ALA A 297 -17.78 -11.89 0.64
N GLU A 298 -18.67 -10.97 1.00
CA GLU A 298 -20.08 -10.98 0.56
C GLU A 298 -20.19 -10.73 -0.96
N ARG A 299 -19.35 -9.82 -1.47
CA ARG A 299 -19.30 -9.46 -2.89
C ARG A 299 -18.51 -10.48 -3.72
N PHE A 300 -17.47 -11.06 -3.12
CA PHE A 300 -16.55 -12.02 -3.71
C PHE A 300 -16.50 -13.28 -2.83
N PRO A 301 -17.50 -14.19 -2.94
CA PRO A 301 -17.59 -15.38 -2.11
C PRO A 301 -16.32 -16.23 -2.24
N THR A 302 -15.63 -16.42 -1.12
CA THR A 302 -14.22 -16.82 -1.08
C THR A 302 -14.01 -18.28 -1.50
N GLY A 303 -12.92 -18.52 -2.24
CA GLY A 303 -12.69 -19.83 -2.86
C GLY A 303 -11.32 -20.04 -3.53
N SER A 304 -10.31 -19.21 -3.24
CA SER A 304 -8.92 -19.42 -3.67
C SER A 304 -7.95 -18.57 -2.87
N LEU A 305 -6.87 -19.17 -2.37
CA LEU A 305 -5.72 -18.42 -1.86
C LEU A 305 -4.91 -17.90 -3.07
N ALA A 306 -4.93 -16.60 -3.27
CA ALA A 306 -4.23 -15.93 -4.35
C ALA A 306 -2.71 -15.94 -4.10
N ALA A 307 -1.92 -16.57 -4.98
CA ALA A 307 -0.45 -16.52 -4.92
C ALA A 307 0.14 -16.27 -6.32
N LEU A 308 0.80 -15.13 -6.54
CA LEU A 308 1.30 -14.75 -7.86
C LEU A 308 2.25 -15.82 -8.43
N PRO A 309 2.13 -16.20 -9.72
CA PRO A 309 3.10 -17.10 -10.35
C PRO A 309 4.47 -16.42 -10.36
N ALA A 310 5.53 -17.19 -10.09
CA ALA A 310 6.89 -16.68 -10.09
C ALA A 310 7.26 -16.06 -11.46
N PRO A 311 8.04 -14.97 -11.50
CA PRO A 311 8.39 -14.30 -12.75
C PRO A 311 9.10 -15.26 -13.72
N ALA A 312 8.60 -15.30 -14.96
CA ALA A 312 9.15 -16.11 -16.03
C ALA A 312 10.58 -15.64 -16.37
N GLY A 313 11.58 -16.39 -15.93
CA GLY A 313 13.00 -16.01 -16.08
C GLY A 313 13.99 -16.70 -15.13
N SER A 314 13.52 -17.41 -14.10
CA SER A 314 14.39 -18.21 -13.21
C SER A 314 14.35 -19.71 -13.51
N GLU A 315 14.71 -20.09 -14.74
CA GLU A 315 15.09 -21.48 -15.02
C GLU A 315 16.35 -21.83 -14.20
N LYS A 316 16.14 -22.55 -13.09
CA LYS A 316 17.22 -23.22 -12.37
C LYS A 316 17.84 -24.24 -13.31
N ALA A 317 19.10 -24.04 -13.66
CA ALA A 317 19.89 -25.02 -14.40
C ALA A 317 19.78 -26.40 -13.74
N THR A 318 19.13 -27.33 -14.42
CA THR A 318 18.91 -28.71 -13.97
C THR A 318 20.19 -29.52 -14.10
N ALA A 319 21.03 -29.43 -13.08
CA ALA A 319 22.22 -30.27 -12.98
C ALA A 319 21.85 -31.71 -12.57
N LYS A 320 21.59 -32.56 -13.56
CA LYS A 320 21.92 -34.00 -13.58
C LYS A 320 21.46 -34.64 -14.90
N ASP A 321 22.43 -35.16 -15.64
CA ASP A 321 22.39 -36.59 -15.98
C ASP A 321 23.82 -37.15 -16.02
N SER A 322 23.93 -38.43 -15.69
CA SER A 322 25.21 -39.12 -15.50
C SER A 322 25.34 -40.29 -16.46
N ASN A 323 26.48 -40.39 -17.15
CA ASN A 323 27.09 -41.70 -17.43
C ASN A 323 28.58 -41.60 -17.85
N SER A 324 29.29 -42.70 -17.55
CA SER A 324 30.60 -43.16 -18.05
C SER A 324 30.66 -43.24 -19.59
N GLU A 325 31.78 -43.38 -20.29
CA GLU A 325 33.24 -43.58 -20.05
C GLU A 325 33.95 -42.82 -21.22
N GLU A 326 35.27 -42.53 -21.31
CA GLU A 326 36.41 -43.45 -21.30
C GLU A 326 37.76 -42.66 -21.37
N ALA A 327 38.84 -43.25 -20.84
CA ALA A 327 40.27 -43.13 -21.18
C ALA A 327 41.05 -41.78 -21.41
N SER A 328 42.10 -41.64 -20.58
CA SER A 328 43.50 -41.22 -20.90
C SER A 328 43.93 -39.74 -20.79
N GLY A 329 45.05 -39.49 -20.08
CA GLY A 329 45.80 -38.21 -20.09
C GLY A 329 46.24 -37.64 -18.73
N LEU A 330 47.30 -38.18 -18.12
CA LEU A 330 48.06 -37.56 -16.99
C LEU A 330 49.22 -36.69 -17.55
N PRO A 331 49.94 -35.83 -16.76
CA PRO A 331 49.77 -35.47 -15.34
C PRO A 331 49.90 -33.96 -14.96
N SER A 332 49.52 -33.67 -13.70
CA SER A 332 50.15 -32.72 -12.73
C SER A 332 50.47 -31.25 -13.07
N VAL A 333 49.96 -30.33 -12.22
CA VAL A 333 50.75 -29.26 -11.59
C VAL A 333 50.39 -29.18 -10.09
N THR A 334 51.42 -28.94 -9.27
CA THR A 334 51.42 -29.02 -7.79
C THR A 334 50.73 -27.82 -7.11
N ILE A 335 50.04 -28.05 -5.99
CA ILE A 335 49.75 -27.00 -5.00
C ILE A 335 50.91 -26.99 -4.00
N ASP A 336 51.60 -25.86 -3.89
CA ASP A 336 52.65 -25.69 -2.89
C ASP A 336 52.10 -24.92 -1.67
N SER A 337 52.41 -25.41 -0.47
CA SER A 337 51.86 -24.91 0.79
C SER A 337 52.97 -24.50 1.75
N ASN A 338 53.17 -23.20 1.95
CA ASN A 338 53.91 -22.61 3.07
C ASN A 338 53.18 -21.31 3.48
N LEU A 339 52.61 -21.13 4.66
CA LEU A 339 53.08 -21.27 6.05
C LEU A 339 53.81 -20.01 6.56
N ALA A 340 53.36 -19.50 7.71
CA ALA A 340 53.98 -18.48 8.57
C ALA A 340 54.05 -17.03 8.02
N ALA A 341 54.07 -15.96 8.83
CA ALA A 341 53.68 -15.74 10.23
C ALA A 341 53.71 -14.22 10.54
N PHE A 342 53.03 -13.80 11.61
CA PHE A 342 53.29 -12.62 12.47
C PHE A 342 54.06 -11.40 11.93
N THR A 343 53.48 -10.20 12.10
CA THR A 343 53.98 -9.22 13.11
C THR A 343 52.91 -8.17 13.49
N HIS A 344 53.01 -7.68 14.73
CA HIS A 344 52.28 -6.55 15.30
C HIS A 344 52.95 -5.19 14.97
N THR A 345 52.42 -4.10 15.53
CA THR A 345 52.90 -2.69 15.58
C THR A 345 52.64 -1.86 14.30
N GLU A 346 52.14 -0.61 14.37
CA GLU A 346 51.70 0.24 15.51
C GLU A 346 50.22 0.65 15.39
#